data_AF-A0A2U3LVR7-F1
#
_entry.id   AF-A0A2U3LVR7-F1
#
_cell.length_a   1.000
_cell.length_b   1.000
_cell.length_c   1.000
_cell.angle_alpha   90.00
_cell.angle_beta   90.00
_cell.angle_gamma   90.00
#
_symmetry.space_group_name_H-M   'P 1'
#
loop_
_entity.id
_entity.type
_entity.pdbx_description
1 polymer ?
#
loop_
_entity_poly.entity_id
_entity_poly.type
_entity_poly.pdbx_seq_one_letter_code
_entity_poly.pdbx_strand_id
1 'polypeptide(L)' 'MQVVNRQDVKTIKILINEFLVVNEVNSKESIPIEFLKYLRKVNMKIEDGVLLNELWDCK' A
#
# COMPACT_ATOMS: atom_id res chain seq x y z
N MET A 1 10.02 -3.45 -11.90
CA MET A 1 9.21 -2.92 -10.79
C MET A 1 8.22 -1.94 -11.38
N GLN A 2 6.92 -2.22 -11.27
CA GLN A 2 5.88 -1.32 -11.80
C GLN A 2 5.71 -0.13 -10.85
N VAL A 3 5.78 1.09 -11.38
CA VAL A 3 5.55 2.30 -10.59
C VAL A 3 4.07 2.66 -10.66
N VAL A 4 3.44 2.83 -9.51
CA VAL A 4 2.04 3.24 -9.36
C VAL A 4 2.02 4.64 -8.79
N ASN A 5 1.26 5.55 -9.39
CA ASN A 5 1.17 6.94 -8.97
C ASN A 5 -0.28 7.34 -8.65
N ARG A 6 -0.48 8.59 -8.23
CA ARG A 6 -1.79 9.12 -7.83
C ARG A 6 -2.86 9.07 -8.93
N GLN A 7 -2.49 9.02 -10.21
CA GLN A 7 -3.44 8.87 -11.31
C GLN A 7 -4.01 7.45 -11.38
N ASP A 8 -3.30 6.47 -10.79
CA ASP A 8 -3.67 5.07 -10.74
C ASP A 8 -4.46 4.70 -9.47
N VAL A 9 -5.35 5.58 -9.00
CA VAL A 9 -6.14 5.38 -7.75
C VAL A 9 -6.84 4.02 -7.72
N LYS A 10 -7.33 3.56 -8.86
CA LYS A 10 -8.00 2.25 -8.98
C LYS A 10 -7.04 1.10 -8.64
N THR A 11 -5.83 1.14 -9.19
CA THR A 11 -4.77 0.15 -8.91
C THR A 11 -4.35 0.20 -7.45
N ILE A 12 -4.20 1.40 -6.89
CA ILE A 12 -3.86 1.59 -5.47
C ILE A 12 -4.92 0.96 -4.55
N LYS A 13 -6.21 1.20 -4.83
CA LYS A 13 -7.30 0.60 -4.04
C LYS A 13 -7.30 -0.92 -4.12
N ILE A 14 -7.04 -1.48 -5.30
CA ILE A 14 -6.92 -2.94 -5.48
C ILE A 14 -5.77 -3.47 -4.63
N LEU A 15 -4.59 -2.83 -4.69
CA LEU A 15 -3.41 -3.23 -3.92
C LEU A 15 -3.64 -3.20 -2.41
N ILE A 16 -4.36 -2.20 -1.91
CA ILE A 16 -4.68 -2.10 -0.49
C ILE A 16 -5.64 -3.21 -0.08
N ASN A 17 -6.68 -3.47 -0.86
CA ASN A 17 -7.63 -4.53 -0.57
C ASN A 17 -6.95 -5.92 -0.60
N GLU A 18 -6.11 -6.17 -1.60
CA GLU A 18 -5.31 -7.39 -1.66
C GLU A 18 -4.37 -7.50 -0.47
N PHE A 19 -3.69 -6.40 -0.10
CA PHE A 19 -2.84 -6.37 1.08
C PHE A 19 -3.61 -6.75 2.36
N LEU A 20 -4.79 -6.18 2.58
CA LEU A 20 -5.63 -6.43 3.75
C LEU A 20 -6.18 -7.86 3.80
N VAL A 21 -6.43 -8.48 2.65
CA VAL A 21 -6.92 -9.86 2.56
C VAL A 21 -5.78 -10.87 2.75
N VAL A 22 -4.60 -10.57 2.21
CA VAL A 22 -3.46 -11.51 2.19
C VAL A 22 -2.61 -11.43 3.46
N ASN A 23 -2.60 -10.28 4.15
CA ASN A 23 -1.83 -10.09 5.36
C ASN A 23 -2.76 -9.95 6.55
N GLU A 24 -2.61 -10.84 7.54
CA GLU A 24 -3.24 -10.66 8.85
C GLU A 24 -2.59 -9.47 9.57
N VAL A 25 -3.24 -8.32 9.46
CA VAL A 25 -2.81 -7.10 10.15
C VAL A 25 -3.17 -7.20 11.63
N ASN A 26 -2.19 -7.61 12.43
CA ASN A 26 -2.37 -7.77 13.88
C ASN A 26 -2.28 -6.44 14.66
N SER A 27 -1.76 -5.38 14.06
CA SER A 27 -1.68 -4.04 14.65
C SER A 27 -1.66 -2.95 13.58
N LYS A 28 -2.36 -1.84 13.84
CA LYS A 28 -2.35 -0.65 12.97
C LYS A 28 -0.94 -0.09 12.77
N GLU A 29 -0.08 -0.19 13.77
CA GLU A 29 1.29 0.30 13.73
C GLU A 29 2.19 -0.53 12.79
N SER A 30 1.81 -1.79 12.53
CA SER A 30 2.55 -2.68 11.62
C SER A 30 2.16 -2.51 10.14
N ILE A 31 1.01 -1.87 9.85
CA ILE A 31 0.49 -1.67 8.49
C ILE A 31 1.54 -1.06 7.56
N PRO A 32 2.26 0.01 7.94
CA PRO A 32 3.27 0.62 7.09
C PRO A 32 4.34 -0.35 6.58
N ILE A 33 4.91 -1.12 7.50
CA ILE A 33 6.03 -2.02 7.22
C ILE A 33 5.53 -3.23 6.43
N GLU A 34 4.39 -3.81 6.81
CA GLU A 34 3.81 -4.95 6.10
C GLU A 34 3.35 -4.57 4.69
N PHE A 35 2.80 -3.37 4.51
CA PHE A 35 2.43 -2.88 3.18
C PHE A 35 3.65 -2.68 2.27
N LEU A 36 4.75 -2.12 2.80
CA LEU A 36 6.01 -2.02 2.04
C LEU A 36 6.60 -3.39 1.67
N LYS A 37 6.52 -4.38 2.58
CA LYS A 37 6.92 -5.77 2.29
C LYS A 37 6.04 -6.37 1.19
N TYR A 38 4.72 -6.16 1.25
CA TYR A 38 3.78 -6.61 0.23
C TYR A 38 4.10 -6.02 -1.15
N LEU A 39 4.30 -4.70 -1.23
CA LEU A 39 4.67 -4.02 -2.47
C LEU A 39 5.96 -4.60 -3.10
N ARG A 40 6.98 -4.90 -2.28
CA ARG A 40 8.18 -5.60 -2.76
C ARG A 40 7.86 -6.99 -3.29
N LYS A 41 7.02 -7.76 -2.59
CA LYS A 41 6.62 -9.12 -3.00
C LYS A 41 5.89 -9.11 -4.36
N VAL A 42 5.03 -8.13 -4.61
CA VAL A 42 4.31 -7.98 -5.89
C VAL A 42 5.09 -7.17 -6.95
N ASN A 43 6.37 -6.85 -6.68
CA ASN A 43 7.24 -6.08 -7.58
C ASN A 43 6.65 -4.72 -8.01
N MET A 44 5.96 -4.05 -7.08
CA MET A 44 5.38 -2.73 -7.28
C MET A 44 6.04 -1.68 -6.37
N LYS A 45 6.05 -0.44 -6.82
CA LYS A 45 6.57 0.72 -6.09
C LYS A 45 5.58 1.86 -6.14
N ILE A 46 5.34 2.52 -5.01
CA ILE A 46 4.62 3.79 -4.94
C ILE A 46 5.70 4.87 -4.79
N GLU A 47 5.79 5.78 -5.76
CA GLU A 47 6.75 6.89 -5.75
C GLU A 47 6.14 8.22 -5.25
N ASP A 48 4.94 8.13 -4.68
CA ASP A 48 4.24 9.28 -4.11
C ASP A 48 4.18 9.14 -2.58
N GLY A 49 5.10 9.84 -1.90
CA GLY A 49 5.15 9.86 -0.43
C GLY A 49 3.94 10.57 0.20
N VAL A 50 3.26 11.46 -0.53
CA VAL A 50 2.02 12.11 -0.08
C VAL A 50 0.87 11.12 -0.14
N LEU A 51 0.78 10.34 -1.23
CA LEU A 51 -0.21 9.27 -1.34
C LEU A 51 -0.05 8.23 -0.23
N LEU A 52 1.17 7.80 0.07
CA LEU A 52 1.42 6.85 1.15
C LEU A 52 0.93 7.39 2.51
N ASN A 53 1.18 8.68 2.78
CA ASN A 53 0.70 9.34 3.98
C ASN A 53 -0.83 9.48 3.98
N GLU A 54 -1.46 9.91 2.89
CA GLU A 54 -2.93 10.01 2.78
C GLU A 54 -3.63 8.67 3.01
N LEU A 55 -3.03 7.57 2.55
CA LEU A 55 -3.55 6.22 2.76
C LEU A 55 -3.46 5.76 4.21
N TRP A 56 -2.55 6.34 5.00
CA TRP A 56 -2.31 5.95 6.40
C TRP A 56 -2.91 6.95 7.40
N ASP A 57 -3.04 8.22 7.03
CA ASP A 57 -3.64 9.30 7.81
C ASP A 57 -5.17 9.35 7.74
N CYS A 58 -5.83 8.38 7.10
CA CYS A 58 -7.28 8.21 7.23
C CYS A 58 -7.66 7.79 8.66
N LYS A 59 -7.72 8.79 9.53
CA LYS A 59 -8.35 8.79 10.85
C LYS A 59 -9.85 9.06 10.72
#